data_AF-A0A7Y3HN83-F1
#
_entry.id   AF-A0A7Y3HN83-F1
#
_cell.length_a   1.000
_cell.length_b   1.000
_cell.length_c   1.000
_cell.angle_alpha   90.00
_cell.angle_beta   90.00
_cell.angle_gamma   90.00
#
_symmetry.space_group_name_H-M   'P 1'
#
loop_
_entity.id
_entity.type
_entity.pdbx_description
1 polymer ?
#
loop_
_entity_poly.entity_id
_entity_poly.type
_entity_poly.pdbx_seq_one_letter_code
_entity_poly.pdbx_strand_id
1 'polypeptide(L)'
;MSKVYWKGINQLKNSEEFQKEAHKEFASEVPVQEIFDENLEGKINDATGSSRRDFLKLMGFSVAAASLAACETPVNRSIPYLVKPEEITPGIPNYYASSYNDGNEYASILVKTREGRPIKIDGNELSSINNGTANARVQASVLSLYDGARFEGPMDNGALSAWSSIDQNIVKQFDDIAAAGGAIRIVSSSINSPTTKNVIADFITKYPTAKHVMYDAISYSGMTNANRKSFGAAVVPHYHFNKADVIVSFGADFLGNWISPTEFAGQYAKNRKVNSNKKTMSKHYQVEANMSLTGSNADERIRVNARDMSACILALYNKLQSLMGGSMAQPVGTPIDEKIEKIATELQSHAGKALVVSGSNNEHDQTVVNAINALLNSYGNTIDLGAHSNLGQGSDRAMVDLMSDMNAGNIKAVMFLNSNPAYSLPNAEAFKTALSKVDLKISFATAKDETSAVCNYICPSNHYLESWGDAEPYKGMYSIIQPTIQNIFDTRQAEHSLLKWSGSDSDYYTYLKKNWTSAMFGKQNGTTSASAFW
;
A
#
# COMPACT_ATOMS: atom_id res chain seq x y z
N MET A 1 -39.42 11.76 0.21
CA MET A 1 -38.90 10.74 1.14
C MET A 1 -37.87 11.40 2.04
N SER A 2 -38.13 11.48 3.35
CA SER A 2 -37.16 12.02 4.30
C SER A 2 -36.01 11.03 4.48
N LYS A 3 -34.77 11.53 4.52
CA LYS A 3 -33.60 10.70 4.84
C LYS A 3 -33.68 10.30 6.31
N VAL A 4 -33.71 9.00 6.58
CA VAL A 4 -33.65 8.44 7.93
C VAL A 4 -32.17 8.19 8.26
N TYR A 5 -31.71 8.70 9.40
CA TYR A 5 -30.35 8.50 9.90
C TYR A 5 -30.39 7.57 11.11
N TRP A 6 -29.42 6.66 11.21
CA TRP A 6 -29.29 5.69 12.30
C TRP A 6 -27.93 5.84 12.99
N LYS A 7 -27.90 5.62 14.31
CA LYS A 7 -26.68 5.71 15.13
C LYS A 7 -25.89 4.42 15.22
N GLY A 8 -26.43 3.30 14.74
CA GLY A 8 -25.77 2.00 14.78
C GLY A 8 -26.54 0.92 14.00
N ILE A 9 -25.90 -0.24 13.82
CA ILE A 9 -26.42 -1.35 13.02
C ILE A 9 -27.72 -1.92 13.61
N ASN A 10 -27.84 -1.96 14.94
CA ASN A 10 -29.04 -2.46 15.62
C ASN A 10 -30.27 -1.56 15.38
N GLN A 11 -30.06 -0.24 15.31
CA GLN A 11 -31.11 0.73 14.95
C GLN A 11 -31.47 0.66 13.46
N LEU A 12 -30.49 0.44 12.57
CA LEU A 12 -30.74 0.25 11.14
C LEU A 12 -31.57 -1.01 10.88
N LYS A 13 -31.27 -2.11 11.58
CA LYS A 13 -31.96 -3.40 11.41
C LYS A 13 -33.25 -3.52 12.22
N ASN A 14 -33.59 -2.52 13.03
CA ASN A 14 -34.74 -2.52 13.94
C ASN A 14 -34.83 -3.83 14.77
N SER A 15 -33.69 -4.27 15.30
CA SER A 15 -33.56 -5.52 16.07
C SER A 15 -34.41 -5.50 17.34
N GLU A 16 -34.88 -6.67 17.82
CA GLU A 16 -35.70 -6.77 19.05
C GLU A 16 -35.02 -6.17 20.29
N GLU A 17 -33.70 -6.30 20.42
CA GLU A 17 -32.93 -5.68 21.52
C GLU A 17 -32.98 -4.15 21.47
N PHE A 18 -32.93 -3.56 20.27
CA PHE A 18 -33.07 -2.11 20.09
C PHE A 18 -34.48 -1.65 20.44
N GLN A 19 -35.53 -2.40 20.07
CA GLN A 19 -36.90 -2.04 20.44
C GLN A 19 -37.14 -2.09 21.96
N LYS A 20 -36.52 -3.05 22.66
CA LYS A 20 -36.60 -3.16 24.12
C LYS A 20 -35.89 -2.01 24.85
N GLU A 21 -34.78 -1.52 24.31
CA GLU A 21 -33.99 -0.44 24.90
C GLU A 21 -34.41 0.97 24.42
N ALA A 22 -35.08 1.09 23.26
CA ALA A 22 -35.48 2.38 22.68
C ALA A 22 -36.50 3.16 23.55
N HIS A 23 -37.18 2.47 24.46
CA HIS A 23 -38.13 3.07 25.40
C HIS A 23 -37.55 3.32 26.80
N LYS A 24 -36.26 2.99 27.02
CA LYS A 24 -35.56 3.25 28.27
C LYS A 24 -34.70 4.50 28.11
N GLU A 25 -34.85 5.46 29.02
CA GLU A 25 -34.04 6.68 29.05
C GLU A 25 -32.56 6.38 29.38
N PHE A 26 -32.30 5.23 30.01
CA PHE A 26 -30.96 4.73 30.36
C PHE A 26 -30.84 3.23 29.99
N ALA A 27 -29.73 2.86 29.34
CA ALA A 27 -29.49 1.51 28.80
C ALA A 27 -29.11 0.45 29.87
N SER A 28 -28.93 0.87 31.10
CA SER A 28 -28.68 0.01 32.26
C SER A 28 -29.53 0.50 33.43
N GLU A 29 -30.10 -0.42 34.21
CA GLU A 29 -30.77 -0.05 35.46
C GLU A 29 -29.76 0.69 36.34
N VAL A 30 -30.11 1.92 36.71
CA VAL A 30 -29.39 2.63 37.77
C VAL A 30 -29.54 1.77 39.02
N PRO A 31 -28.46 1.42 39.74
CA PRO A 31 -28.52 0.53 40.89
C PRO A 31 -29.10 1.31 42.06
N VAL A 32 -30.41 1.55 42.04
CA VAL A 32 -31.10 2.25 43.12
C VAL A 32 -31.15 1.34 44.35
N GLN A 33 -31.20 0.01 44.15
CA GLN A 33 -31.24 -0.98 45.23
C GLN A 33 -29.99 -0.95 46.12
N GLU A 34 -28.79 -0.75 45.56
CA GLU A 34 -27.52 -0.74 46.31
C GLU A 34 -27.33 0.51 47.17
N ILE A 35 -28.11 1.58 46.93
CA ILE A 35 -28.08 2.81 47.74
C ILE A 35 -28.96 2.67 49.01
N PHE A 36 -29.84 1.66 49.06
CA PHE A 36 -30.86 1.53 50.11
C PHE A 36 -30.53 0.57 51.27
N ASP A 37 -29.33 -0.02 51.33
CA ASP A 37 -28.94 -0.88 52.45
C ASP A 37 -28.13 -0.15 53.54
N GLU A 38 -28.79 0.04 54.69
CA GLU A 38 -28.33 -0.34 56.05
C GLU A 38 -29.07 0.39 57.19
N ASN A 39 -29.97 1.37 56.92
CA ASN A 39 -30.57 2.15 58.03
C ASN A 39 -32.06 2.53 57.91
N LEU A 40 -32.84 1.89 57.04
CA LEU A 40 -34.25 2.28 56.80
C LEU A 40 -35.32 1.18 56.89
N GLU A 41 -34.95 -0.10 57.09
CA GLU A 41 -35.94 -1.19 57.24
C GLU A 41 -36.81 -1.07 58.50
N GLY A 42 -36.43 -0.23 59.48
CA GLY A 42 -37.15 -0.11 60.75
C GLY A 42 -38.32 0.89 60.79
N LYS A 43 -38.66 1.61 59.70
CA LYS A 43 -39.61 2.75 59.79
C LYS A 43 -40.72 2.83 58.74
N ILE A 44 -40.97 1.78 57.94
CA ILE A 44 -42.00 1.79 56.88
C ILE A 44 -43.04 0.67 57.05
N ASN A 45 -43.28 0.19 58.28
CA ASN A 45 -44.35 -0.79 58.53
C ASN A 45 -45.56 -0.25 59.30
N ASP A 46 -45.57 1.04 59.70
CA ASP A 46 -46.77 1.67 60.26
C ASP A 46 -47.45 2.58 59.23
N ALA A 47 -48.32 1.95 58.45
CA ALA A 47 -49.20 2.62 57.51
C ALA A 47 -50.35 3.33 58.26
N THR A 48 -50.19 4.63 58.54
CA THR A 48 -51.28 5.62 58.38
C THR A 48 -50.71 7.00 58.10
N GLY A 49 -50.57 7.34 56.81
CA GLY A 49 -50.37 8.72 56.34
C GLY A 49 -48.96 9.06 55.88
N SER A 50 -48.59 8.63 54.67
CA SER A 50 -47.43 9.19 53.97
C SER A 50 -47.69 10.68 53.66
N SER A 51 -47.14 11.57 54.49
CA SER A 51 -47.34 13.01 54.30
C SER A 51 -46.57 13.50 53.08
N ARG A 52 -47.09 14.52 52.35
CA ARG A 52 -46.37 15.19 51.25
C ARG A 52 -44.96 15.65 51.66
N ARG A 53 -44.74 15.88 52.96
CA ARG A 53 -43.47 16.30 53.54
C ARG A 53 -42.44 15.17 53.57
N ASP A 54 -42.86 13.93 53.82
CA ASP A 54 -41.95 12.77 53.84
C ASP A 54 -41.60 12.33 52.44
N PHE A 55 -42.54 12.45 51.49
CA PHE A 55 -42.25 12.32 50.06
C PHE A 55 -41.26 13.38 49.56
N LEU A 56 -41.42 14.66 49.96
CA LEU A 56 -40.49 15.73 49.59
C LEU A 56 -39.11 15.59 50.26
N LYS A 57 -39.04 15.04 51.48
CA LYS A 57 -37.75 14.69 52.11
C LYS A 57 -37.08 13.54 51.37
N LEU A 58 -37.82 12.50 51.01
CA LEU A 58 -37.30 11.35 50.26
C LEU A 58 -36.80 11.77 48.87
N MET A 59 -37.59 12.55 48.14
CA MET A 59 -37.22 13.15 46.84
C MET A 59 -36.03 14.12 46.97
N GLY A 60 -35.99 14.92 48.04
CA GLY A 60 -34.89 15.85 48.29
C GLY A 60 -33.57 15.13 48.58
N PHE A 61 -33.61 14.04 49.35
CA PHE A 61 -32.44 13.19 49.62
C PHE A 61 -32.01 12.39 48.39
N SER A 62 -32.95 11.83 47.61
CA SER A 62 -32.62 11.06 46.41
C SER A 62 -32.08 11.92 45.28
N VAL A 63 -32.58 13.14 45.09
CA VAL A 63 -32.03 14.09 44.10
C VAL A 63 -30.65 14.61 44.53
N ALA A 64 -30.44 14.88 45.83
CA ALA A 64 -29.12 15.27 46.34
C ALA A 64 -28.08 14.14 46.22
N ALA A 65 -28.45 12.89 46.56
CA ALA A 65 -27.57 11.73 46.43
C ALA A 65 -27.28 11.39 44.96
N ALA A 66 -28.29 11.44 44.08
CA ALA A 66 -28.09 11.27 42.64
C ALA A 66 -27.22 12.38 42.03
N SER A 67 -27.28 13.61 42.54
CA SER A 67 -26.39 14.70 42.11
C SER A 67 -24.94 14.53 42.59
N LEU A 68 -24.71 13.89 43.74
CA LEU A 68 -23.38 13.54 44.24
C LEU A 68 -22.78 12.36 43.48
N ALA A 69 -23.57 11.32 43.18
CA ALA A 69 -23.16 10.18 42.36
C ALA A 69 -22.95 10.55 40.88
N ALA A 70 -23.75 11.47 40.34
CA ALA A 70 -23.56 12.02 38.98
C ALA A 70 -22.39 13.01 38.89
N CYS A 71 -21.77 13.39 40.01
CA CYS A 71 -20.56 14.20 40.08
C CYS A 71 -19.31 13.39 40.48
N GLU A 72 -19.40 12.07 40.64
CA GLU A 72 -18.20 11.22 40.74
C GLU A 72 -17.54 11.15 39.38
N THR A 73 -16.56 12.03 39.19
CA THR A 73 -15.68 11.98 38.03
C THR A 73 -14.98 10.62 38.04
N PRO A 74 -15.01 9.85 36.94
CA PRO A 74 -14.37 8.55 36.92
C PRO A 74 -12.90 8.70 37.33
N VAL A 75 -12.43 7.82 38.22
CA VAL A 75 -11.05 7.85 38.71
C VAL A 75 -10.12 7.57 37.53
N ASN A 76 -9.53 8.62 36.98
CA ASN A 76 -8.55 8.53 35.91
C ASN A 76 -7.21 8.05 36.49
N ARG A 77 -6.87 6.79 36.23
CA ARG A 77 -5.58 6.22 36.64
C ARG A 77 -4.48 6.65 35.68
N SER A 78 -3.40 7.21 36.21
CA SER A 78 -2.17 7.47 35.46
C SER A 78 -1.14 6.40 35.82
N ILE A 79 -0.82 5.52 34.87
CA ILE A 79 0.12 4.41 35.07
C ILE A 79 1.48 4.83 34.48
N PRO A 80 2.53 5.09 35.30
CA PRO A 80 3.85 5.41 34.79
C PRO A 80 4.55 4.16 34.26
N TYR A 81 5.61 4.35 33.46
CA TYR A 81 6.51 3.27 33.11
C TYR A 81 7.16 2.68 34.36
N LEU A 82 7.19 1.34 34.45
CA LEU A 82 7.97 0.65 35.48
C LEU A 82 9.47 0.87 35.28
N VAL A 83 9.92 0.73 34.03
CA VAL A 83 11.27 1.09 33.57
C VAL A 83 11.10 1.99 32.37
N LYS A 84 11.40 3.27 32.53
CA LYS A 84 11.23 4.28 31.49
C LYS A 84 12.40 4.22 30.50
N PRO A 85 12.14 4.07 29.18
CA PRO A 85 13.19 4.21 28.17
C PRO A 85 13.77 5.63 28.16
N GLU A 86 15.08 5.76 27.96
CA GLU A 86 15.79 7.05 27.97
C GLU A 86 15.24 8.01 26.89
N GLU A 87 14.94 7.48 25.71
CA GLU A 87 14.46 8.25 24.55
C GLU A 87 13.01 8.74 24.66
N ILE A 88 12.22 8.22 25.60
CA ILE A 88 10.80 8.56 25.71
C ILE A 88 10.63 9.60 26.82
N THR A 89 10.11 10.78 26.49
CA THR A 89 9.64 11.74 27.50
C THR A 89 8.12 11.89 27.40
N PRO A 90 7.34 11.43 28.42
CA PRO A 90 5.89 11.51 28.38
C PRO A 90 5.37 12.91 28.04
N GLY A 91 4.46 13.00 27.08
CA GLY A 91 3.90 14.25 26.57
C GLY A 91 4.67 14.86 25.40
N ILE A 92 5.92 14.44 25.14
CA ILE A 92 6.73 14.89 24.00
C ILE A 92 6.74 13.79 22.93
N PRO A 93 6.30 14.08 21.70
CA PRO A 93 6.33 13.10 20.63
C PRO A 93 7.74 12.82 20.14
N ASN A 94 8.01 11.57 19.75
CA ASN A 94 9.22 11.17 19.05
C ASN A 94 8.95 11.00 17.56
N TYR A 95 9.98 11.20 16.73
CA TYR A 95 9.90 11.04 15.29
C TYR A 95 10.91 10.00 14.83
N TYR A 96 10.42 8.96 14.15
CA TYR A 96 11.25 7.89 13.60
C TYR A 96 11.26 7.97 12.08
N ALA A 97 12.44 7.88 11.47
CA ALA A 97 12.57 7.79 10.02
C ALA A 97 12.29 6.35 9.57
N SER A 98 11.32 6.16 8.69
CA SER A 98 10.97 4.84 8.17
C SER A 98 10.61 4.94 6.69
N SER A 99 10.15 3.84 6.11
CA SER A 99 9.67 3.81 4.73
C SER A 99 8.34 3.08 4.67
N TYR A 100 7.44 3.62 3.86
CA TYR A 100 6.21 2.96 3.45
C TYR A 100 6.46 2.23 2.14
N ASN A 101 6.04 0.97 2.05
CA ASN A 101 5.94 0.23 0.81
C ASN A 101 4.82 -0.82 0.93
N ASP A 102 3.84 -0.77 0.03
CA ASP A 102 2.73 -1.73 -0.03
C ASP A 102 2.74 -2.56 -1.33
N GLY A 103 3.87 -2.56 -2.05
CA GLY A 103 4.01 -3.26 -3.33
C GLY A 103 3.46 -2.50 -4.53
N ASN A 104 2.87 -1.32 -4.34
CA ASN A 104 2.43 -0.42 -5.40
C ASN A 104 3.00 0.99 -5.21
N GLU A 105 2.92 1.55 -4.01
CA GLU A 105 3.46 2.86 -3.68
C GLU A 105 4.62 2.78 -2.71
N TYR A 106 5.53 3.73 -2.84
CA TYR A 106 6.61 3.95 -1.89
C TYR A 106 6.65 5.39 -1.42
N ALA A 107 6.96 5.58 -0.14
CA ALA A 107 7.36 6.88 0.39
C ALA A 107 8.38 6.72 1.51
N SER A 108 9.40 7.58 1.55
CA SER A 108 10.19 7.76 2.77
C SER A 108 9.40 8.65 3.73
N ILE A 109 9.25 8.21 4.96
CA ILE A 109 8.31 8.81 5.92
C ILE A 109 8.97 9.14 7.25
N LEU A 110 8.36 10.09 7.96
CA LEU A 110 8.59 10.33 9.38
C LEU A 110 7.34 9.92 10.13
N VAL A 111 7.51 9.00 11.07
CA VAL A 111 6.44 8.49 11.92
C VAL A 111 6.49 9.21 13.25
N LYS A 112 5.47 10.01 13.52
CA LYS A 112 5.27 10.64 14.82
C LYS A 112 4.68 9.62 15.77
N THR A 113 5.36 9.40 16.90
CA THR A 113 4.91 8.50 17.95
C THR A 113 4.63 9.25 19.24
N ARG A 114 3.71 8.70 20.05
CA ARG A 114 3.41 9.13 21.42
C ARG A 114 3.60 7.93 22.33
N GLU A 115 4.54 8.02 23.28
CA GLU A 115 4.79 6.95 24.24
C GLU A 115 4.97 5.55 23.57
N GLY A 116 5.58 5.52 22.37
CA GLY A 116 5.80 4.30 21.58
C GLY A 116 4.64 3.90 20.65
N ARG A 117 3.61 4.73 20.47
CA ARG A 117 2.46 4.48 19.57
C ARG A 117 2.49 5.42 18.37
N PRO A 118 2.55 4.92 17.13
CA PRO A 118 2.39 5.72 15.92
C PRO A 118 1.06 6.45 15.88
N ILE A 119 1.07 7.77 15.69
CA ILE A 119 -0.16 8.57 15.64
C ILE A 119 -0.33 9.36 14.35
N LYS A 120 0.76 9.59 13.62
CA LYS A 120 0.75 10.37 12.38
C LYS A 120 1.96 10.03 11.53
N ILE A 121 1.75 10.05 10.22
CA ILE A 121 2.78 9.86 9.22
C ILE A 121 2.88 11.15 8.40
N ASP A 122 4.10 11.63 8.20
CA ASP A 122 4.45 12.69 7.27
C ASP A 122 5.56 12.21 6.32
N GLY A 123 5.79 12.92 5.22
CA GLY A 123 6.90 12.59 4.33
C GLY A 123 8.24 13.01 4.95
N ASN A 124 9.30 12.27 4.65
CA ASN A 124 10.65 12.62 5.08
C ASN A 124 11.24 13.70 4.17
N GLU A 125 11.56 14.86 4.75
CA GLU A 125 12.15 16.01 4.02
C GLU A 125 13.52 15.71 3.41
N LEU A 126 14.26 14.74 3.98
CA LEU A 126 15.56 14.31 3.48
C LEU A 126 15.47 13.32 2.30
N SER A 127 14.26 12.93 1.90
CA SER A 127 14.04 12.00 0.79
C SER A 127 14.27 12.66 -0.56
N SER A 128 15.13 12.05 -1.38
CA SER A 128 15.34 12.46 -2.78
C SER A 128 14.15 12.16 -3.70
N ILE A 129 13.19 11.34 -3.26
CA ILE A 129 12.03 10.91 -4.06
C ILE A 129 10.81 11.77 -3.75
N ASN A 130 10.35 11.76 -2.51
CA ASN A 130 9.12 12.43 -2.10
C ASN A 130 9.34 13.76 -1.34
N ASN A 131 10.58 14.13 -0.98
CA ASN A 131 10.97 15.45 -0.44
C ASN A 131 9.97 16.06 0.56
N GLY A 132 9.66 15.33 1.63
CA GLY A 132 8.75 15.78 2.70
C GLY A 132 7.26 15.55 2.45
N THR A 133 6.87 15.09 1.27
CA THR A 133 5.45 14.88 0.92
C THR A 133 5.02 13.43 1.12
N ALA A 134 3.78 13.23 1.56
CA ALA A 134 3.14 11.92 1.65
C ALA A 134 1.71 12.07 1.09
N ASN A 135 1.28 11.13 0.25
CA ASN A 135 -0.07 11.14 -0.28
C ASN A 135 -1.10 10.68 0.79
N ALA A 136 -2.38 10.76 0.44
CA ALA A 136 -3.47 10.39 1.34
C ALA A 136 -3.43 8.92 1.77
N ARG A 137 -3.02 7.99 0.89
CA ARG A 137 -2.91 6.56 1.22
C ARG A 137 -1.82 6.31 2.26
N VAL A 138 -0.64 6.88 2.05
CA VAL A 138 0.49 6.81 2.99
C VAL A 138 0.09 7.38 4.35
N GLN A 139 -0.55 8.56 4.39
CA GLN A 139 -0.99 9.15 5.66
C GLN A 139 -2.06 8.31 6.37
N ALA A 140 -3.02 7.75 5.62
CA ALA A 140 -4.09 6.93 6.16
C ALA A 140 -3.61 5.53 6.62
N SER A 141 -2.45 5.06 6.16
CA SER A 141 -1.93 3.73 6.51
C SER A 141 -1.61 3.56 8.00
N VAL A 142 -1.56 4.64 8.79
CA VAL A 142 -1.51 4.51 10.26
C VAL A 142 -2.80 3.89 10.82
N LEU A 143 -3.93 4.05 10.14
CA LEU A 143 -5.21 3.50 10.58
C LEU A 143 -5.25 1.98 10.42
N SER A 144 -4.64 1.43 9.36
CA SER A 144 -4.58 -0.03 9.15
C SER A 144 -3.75 -0.75 10.20
N LEU A 145 -2.81 -0.07 10.87
CA LEU A 145 -2.11 -0.62 12.04
C LEU A 145 -3.09 -0.97 13.17
N TYR A 146 -4.06 -0.08 13.41
CA TYR A 146 -5.03 -0.17 14.50
C TYR A 146 -6.37 -0.79 14.08
N ASP A 147 -6.43 -1.45 12.93
CA ASP A 147 -7.63 -2.09 12.45
C ASP A 147 -7.91 -3.38 13.26
N GLY A 148 -9.08 -3.44 13.90
CA GLY A 148 -9.55 -4.60 14.65
C GLY A 148 -9.96 -5.79 13.77
N ALA A 149 -10.00 -5.63 12.45
CA ALA A 149 -10.25 -6.72 11.49
C ALA A 149 -8.98 -7.51 11.11
N ARG A 150 -7.80 -7.11 11.63
CA ARG A 150 -6.55 -7.86 11.44
C ARG A 150 -6.64 -9.24 12.07
N PHE A 151 -5.90 -10.19 11.50
CA PHE A 151 -5.75 -11.50 12.12
C PHE A 151 -4.96 -11.38 13.43
N GLU A 152 -5.51 -11.96 14.51
CA GLU A 152 -4.88 -11.91 15.84
C GLU A 152 -3.76 -12.94 16.03
N GLY A 153 -3.68 -13.95 15.15
CA GLY A 153 -2.69 -15.02 15.18
C GLY A 153 -2.78 -15.93 13.94
N PRO A 154 -1.87 -16.91 13.80
CA PRO A 154 -1.86 -17.79 12.64
C PRO A 154 -3.00 -18.80 12.68
N MET A 155 -3.46 -19.22 11.50
CA MET A 155 -4.60 -20.12 11.36
C MET A 155 -4.27 -21.35 10.50
N ASP A 156 -4.81 -22.49 10.91
CA ASP A 156 -4.80 -23.77 10.18
C ASP A 156 -6.25 -24.16 9.86
N ASN A 157 -6.59 -24.20 8.57
CA ASN A 157 -7.92 -24.54 8.04
C ASN A 157 -9.07 -23.80 8.75
N GLY A 158 -8.86 -22.51 9.03
CA GLY A 158 -9.87 -21.64 9.65
C GLY A 158 -9.90 -21.63 11.18
N ALA A 159 -9.04 -22.39 11.86
CA ALA A 159 -8.90 -22.34 13.32
C ALA A 159 -7.58 -21.70 13.74
N LEU A 160 -7.57 -20.94 14.85
CA LEU A 160 -6.33 -20.42 15.43
C LEU A 160 -5.40 -21.56 15.82
N SER A 161 -4.11 -21.38 15.58
CA SER A 161 -3.07 -22.37 15.85
C SER A 161 -1.82 -21.70 16.43
N ALA A 162 -0.88 -22.49 16.93
CA ALA A 162 0.41 -21.99 17.37
C ALA A 162 1.39 -21.94 16.19
N TRP A 163 2.24 -20.91 16.14
CA TRP A 163 3.29 -20.79 15.13
C TRP A 163 4.18 -22.04 15.03
N SER A 164 4.51 -22.68 16.16
CA SER A 164 5.31 -23.92 16.17
C SER A 164 4.65 -25.06 15.40
N SER A 165 3.35 -25.27 15.58
CA SER A 165 2.58 -26.30 14.88
C SER A 165 2.45 -25.98 13.40
N ILE A 166 2.17 -24.71 13.06
CA ILE A 166 2.09 -24.23 11.67
C ILE A 166 3.42 -24.47 10.95
N ASP A 167 4.54 -24.10 11.57
CA ASP A 167 5.87 -24.28 10.99
C ASP A 167 6.20 -25.74 10.73
N GLN A 168 5.95 -26.62 11.70
CA GLN A 168 6.19 -28.06 11.55
C GLN A 168 5.34 -28.65 10.41
N ASN A 169 4.05 -28.28 10.33
CA ASN A 169 3.14 -28.79 9.32
C ASN A 169 3.48 -28.29 7.91
N ILE A 170 3.82 -27.00 7.78
CA ILE A 170 4.17 -26.39 6.50
C ILE A 170 5.51 -26.93 5.99
N VAL A 171 6.54 -26.99 6.84
CA VAL A 171 7.86 -27.53 6.45
C VAL A 171 7.74 -28.98 6.01
N LYS A 172 7.01 -29.81 6.76
CA LYS A 172 6.76 -31.21 6.37
C LYS A 172 6.11 -31.29 4.98
N GLN A 173 5.09 -30.48 4.71
CA GLN A 173 4.42 -30.49 3.41
C GLN A 173 5.33 -29.99 2.28
N PHE A 174 6.15 -28.97 2.51
CA PHE A 174 7.14 -28.54 1.52
C PHE A 174 8.18 -29.63 1.23
N ASP A 175 8.67 -30.31 2.26
CA ASP A 175 9.63 -31.42 2.11
C ASP A 175 9.01 -32.61 1.36
N ASP A 176 7.76 -32.97 1.68
CA ASP A 176 6.99 -34.01 0.97
C ASP A 176 6.80 -33.64 -0.52
N ILE A 177 6.44 -32.38 -0.81
CA ILE A 177 6.29 -31.86 -2.18
C ILE A 177 7.64 -31.89 -2.92
N ALA A 178 8.71 -31.46 -2.27
CA ALA A 178 10.04 -31.42 -2.85
C ALA A 178 10.57 -32.83 -3.17
N ALA A 179 10.35 -33.79 -2.27
CA ALA A 179 10.70 -35.20 -2.49
C ALA A 179 9.96 -35.81 -3.69
N ALA A 180 8.72 -35.38 -3.93
CA ALA A 180 7.93 -35.77 -5.10
C ALA A 180 8.24 -34.96 -6.38
N GLY A 181 9.16 -34.00 -6.33
CA GLY A 181 9.47 -33.11 -7.45
C GLY A 181 8.34 -32.13 -7.80
N GLY A 182 7.41 -31.87 -6.89
CA GLY A 182 6.28 -30.97 -7.10
C GLY A 182 6.70 -29.49 -7.16
N ALA A 183 5.99 -28.70 -7.96
CA ALA A 183 6.30 -27.29 -8.13
C ALA A 183 5.70 -26.40 -7.04
N ILE A 184 6.50 -25.44 -6.56
CA ILE A 184 6.11 -24.45 -5.56
C ILE A 184 6.08 -23.07 -6.23
N ARG A 185 5.14 -22.21 -5.82
CA ARG A 185 5.02 -20.84 -6.33
C ARG A 185 4.90 -19.84 -5.18
N ILE A 186 5.65 -18.76 -5.27
CA ILE A 186 5.44 -17.56 -4.44
C ILE A 186 4.80 -16.53 -5.37
N VAL A 187 3.64 -16.01 -4.99
CA VAL A 187 2.96 -14.93 -5.69
C VAL A 187 3.03 -13.70 -4.80
N SER A 188 3.46 -12.58 -5.36
CA SER A 188 3.48 -11.31 -4.63
C SER A 188 3.15 -10.12 -5.51
N SER A 189 2.82 -8.98 -4.90
CA SER A 189 3.02 -7.68 -5.55
C SER A 189 4.51 -7.40 -5.78
N SER A 190 4.81 -6.33 -6.51
CA SER A 190 6.18 -5.88 -6.77
C SER A 190 7.01 -5.73 -5.49
N ILE A 191 8.09 -6.51 -5.38
CA ILE A 191 9.04 -6.42 -4.27
C ILE A 191 10.20 -5.54 -4.69
N ASN A 192 10.40 -4.42 -4.01
CA ASN A 192 11.56 -3.54 -4.19
C ASN A 192 12.60 -3.68 -3.08
N SER A 193 12.37 -4.52 -2.07
CA SER A 193 13.32 -4.82 -0.99
C SER A 193 14.44 -5.74 -1.50
N PRO A 194 15.72 -5.33 -1.46
CA PRO A 194 16.82 -6.23 -1.79
C PRO A 194 16.95 -7.37 -0.76
N THR A 195 16.65 -7.13 0.52
CA THR A 195 16.75 -8.17 1.55
C THR A 195 15.64 -9.22 1.42
N THR A 196 14.38 -8.82 1.18
CA THR A 196 13.28 -9.75 0.91
C THR A 196 13.56 -10.59 -0.35
N LYS A 197 14.16 -10.00 -1.40
CA LYS A 197 14.60 -10.74 -2.59
C LYS A 197 15.62 -11.83 -2.25
N ASN A 198 16.57 -11.54 -1.35
CA ASN A 198 17.56 -12.53 -0.89
C ASN A 198 16.90 -13.65 -0.08
N VAL A 199 15.94 -13.33 0.80
CA VAL A 199 15.16 -14.35 1.53
C VAL A 199 14.41 -15.29 0.58
N ILE A 200 13.78 -14.74 -0.47
CA ILE A 200 13.11 -15.55 -1.49
C ILE A 200 14.12 -16.42 -2.25
N ALA A 201 15.31 -15.89 -2.55
CA ALA A 201 16.37 -16.65 -3.20
C ALA A 201 16.89 -17.81 -2.33
N ASP A 202 17.03 -17.60 -1.02
CA ASP A 202 17.40 -18.65 -0.06
C ASP A 202 16.32 -19.74 0.00
N PHE A 203 15.03 -19.36 0.00
CA PHE A 203 13.92 -20.30 -0.07
C PHE A 203 13.93 -21.12 -1.37
N ILE A 204 14.19 -20.49 -2.52
CA ILE A 204 14.32 -21.18 -3.81
C ILE A 204 15.55 -22.11 -3.81
N THR A 205 16.63 -21.74 -3.12
CA THR A 205 17.81 -22.59 -2.97
C THR A 205 17.50 -23.86 -2.18
N LYS A 206 16.71 -23.76 -1.10
CA LYS A 206 16.21 -24.91 -0.33
C LYS A 206 15.24 -25.77 -1.15
N TYR A 207 14.35 -25.14 -1.92
CA TYR A 207 13.32 -25.79 -2.73
C TYR A 207 13.46 -25.43 -4.22
N PRO A 208 14.31 -26.13 -5.00
CA PRO A 208 14.68 -25.71 -6.36
C PRO A 208 13.54 -25.68 -7.39
N THR A 209 12.41 -26.33 -7.10
CA THR A 209 11.19 -26.28 -7.94
C THR A 209 10.35 -25.02 -7.69
N ALA A 210 10.68 -24.25 -6.64
CA ALA A 210 10.04 -22.99 -6.31
C ALA A 210 10.36 -21.90 -7.34
N LYS A 211 9.33 -21.13 -7.71
CA LYS A 211 9.49 -19.94 -8.56
C LYS A 211 8.70 -18.79 -7.97
N HIS A 212 9.26 -17.59 -8.07
CA HIS A 212 8.61 -16.34 -7.70
C HIS A 212 7.91 -15.72 -8.91
N VAL A 213 6.64 -15.38 -8.76
CA VAL A 213 5.79 -14.71 -9.74
C VAL A 213 5.31 -13.40 -9.13
N MET A 214 5.72 -12.27 -9.69
CA MET A 214 5.17 -10.97 -9.30
C MET A 214 3.94 -10.63 -10.14
N TYR A 215 2.88 -10.18 -9.47
CA TYR A 215 1.61 -9.77 -10.04
C TYR A 215 1.14 -8.49 -9.34
N ASP A 216 0.92 -7.44 -10.13
CA ASP A 216 0.40 -6.16 -9.65
C ASP A 216 -1.05 -5.98 -10.11
N ALA A 217 -1.91 -5.53 -9.19
CA ALA A 217 -3.32 -5.24 -9.52
C ALA A 217 -3.45 -4.12 -10.55
N ILE A 218 -2.56 -3.11 -10.46
CA ILE A 218 -2.38 -2.09 -11.49
C ILE A 218 -1.10 -2.45 -12.24
N SER A 219 -1.26 -3.01 -13.44
CA SER A 219 -0.15 -3.55 -14.20
C SER A 219 0.55 -2.50 -15.08
N TYR A 220 1.88 -2.62 -15.14
CA TYR A 220 2.75 -1.89 -16.06
C TYR A 220 3.44 -2.81 -17.08
N SER A 221 2.91 -4.02 -17.30
CA SER A 221 3.49 -5.04 -18.18
C SER A 221 3.70 -4.55 -19.62
N GLY A 222 2.79 -3.73 -20.15
CA GLY A 222 2.92 -3.12 -21.48
C GLY A 222 4.17 -2.24 -21.59
N MET A 223 4.47 -1.46 -20.55
CA MET A 223 5.66 -0.59 -20.51
C MET A 223 6.94 -1.41 -20.35
N THR A 224 6.96 -2.36 -19.41
CA THR A 224 8.15 -3.19 -19.18
C THR A 224 8.47 -4.09 -20.38
N ASN A 225 7.46 -4.62 -21.07
CA ASN A 225 7.64 -5.39 -22.30
C ASN A 225 8.14 -4.51 -23.47
N ALA A 226 7.58 -3.31 -23.63
CA ALA A 226 8.03 -2.35 -24.65
C ALA A 226 9.49 -1.92 -24.42
N ASN A 227 9.87 -1.68 -23.16
CA ASN A 227 11.25 -1.34 -22.80
C ASN A 227 12.20 -2.53 -23.00
N ARG A 228 11.75 -3.77 -22.75
CA ARG A 228 12.54 -4.96 -23.10
C ARG A 228 12.81 -5.02 -24.60
N LYS A 229 11.80 -4.74 -25.44
CA LYS A 229 11.98 -4.74 -26.91
C LYS A 229 12.82 -3.58 -27.41
N SER A 230 12.66 -2.40 -26.81
CA SER A 230 13.32 -1.17 -27.27
C SER A 230 14.78 -1.06 -26.77
N PHE A 231 15.05 -1.53 -25.55
CA PHE A 231 16.31 -1.28 -24.83
C PHE A 231 16.94 -2.54 -24.23
N GLY A 232 16.32 -3.71 -24.34
CA GLY A 232 16.81 -4.96 -23.76
C GLY A 232 16.53 -5.12 -22.25
N ALA A 233 15.92 -4.14 -21.59
CA ALA A 233 15.64 -4.14 -20.16
C ALA A 233 14.14 -4.02 -19.86
N ALA A 234 13.59 -4.95 -19.09
CA ALA A 234 12.18 -4.93 -18.68
C ALA A 234 12.00 -4.09 -17.41
N VAL A 235 11.96 -2.78 -17.57
CA VAL A 235 11.94 -1.81 -16.46
C VAL A 235 10.90 -0.74 -16.68
N VAL A 236 10.42 -0.12 -15.59
CA VAL A 236 9.66 1.12 -15.64
C VAL A 236 10.68 2.28 -15.56
N PRO A 237 10.75 3.20 -16.54
CA PRO A 237 11.75 4.27 -16.53
C PRO A 237 11.53 5.25 -15.38
N HIS A 238 12.59 5.97 -15.01
CA HIS A 238 12.48 7.10 -14.10
C HIS A 238 12.23 8.38 -14.90
N TYR A 239 11.08 9.01 -14.68
CA TYR A 239 10.66 10.23 -15.36
C TYR A 239 11.01 11.48 -14.54
N HIS A 240 11.52 12.51 -15.21
CA HIS A 240 11.89 13.79 -14.59
C HIS A 240 11.03 14.93 -15.14
N PHE A 241 9.84 15.10 -14.57
CA PHE A 241 8.91 16.18 -14.95
C PHE A 241 9.48 17.58 -14.67
N ASN A 242 10.40 17.69 -13.72
CA ASN A 242 11.12 18.94 -13.40
C ASN A 242 12.17 19.32 -14.44
N LYS A 243 12.49 18.46 -15.41
CA LYS A 243 13.40 18.74 -16.52
C LYS A 243 12.66 18.99 -17.85
N ALA A 244 11.33 18.84 -17.87
CA ALA A 244 10.52 19.02 -19.05
C ALA A 244 9.93 20.45 -19.14
N ASP A 245 10.13 21.09 -20.29
CA ASP A 245 9.49 22.36 -20.66
C ASP A 245 8.17 22.11 -21.40
N VAL A 246 8.05 21.00 -22.13
CA VAL A 246 6.81 20.57 -22.81
C VAL A 246 6.50 19.13 -22.43
N ILE A 247 5.30 18.90 -21.90
CA ILE A 247 4.80 17.59 -21.48
C ILE A 247 3.57 17.24 -22.32
N VAL A 248 3.59 16.05 -22.91
CA VAL A 248 2.42 15.47 -23.60
C VAL A 248 2.10 14.13 -22.97
N SER A 249 0.89 14.02 -22.44
CA SER A 249 0.43 12.82 -21.74
C SER A 249 -0.76 12.20 -22.45
N PHE A 250 -0.63 10.94 -22.84
CA PHE A 250 -1.69 10.12 -23.43
C PHE A 250 -2.31 9.22 -22.36
N GLY A 251 -3.33 9.72 -21.69
CA GLY A 251 -4.09 8.99 -20.67
C GLY A 251 -3.29 8.59 -19.42
N ALA A 252 -2.09 9.14 -19.20
CA ALA A 252 -1.35 8.95 -17.95
C ALA A 252 -1.86 9.96 -16.91
N ASP A 253 -2.28 9.47 -15.73
CA ASP A 253 -2.64 10.32 -14.60
C ASP A 253 -1.48 10.41 -13.60
N PHE A 254 -0.38 11.01 -14.04
CA PHE A 254 0.88 11.12 -13.27
C PHE A 254 0.79 11.98 -12.01
N LEU A 255 -0.25 12.80 -11.86
CA LEU A 255 -0.55 13.50 -10.60
C LEU A 255 -1.46 12.71 -9.66
N GLY A 256 -2.14 11.68 -10.17
CA GLY A 256 -3.14 10.90 -9.42
C GLY A 256 -2.61 9.55 -8.93
N ASN A 257 -2.35 8.63 -9.85
CA ASN A 257 -2.06 7.23 -9.51
C ASN A 257 -1.06 6.52 -10.44
N TRP A 258 -0.43 7.23 -11.39
CA TRP A 258 0.49 6.61 -12.33
C TRP A 258 1.93 6.61 -11.81
N ILE A 259 2.47 5.41 -11.55
CA ILE A 259 3.85 5.09 -11.12
C ILE A 259 4.28 5.72 -9.79
N SER A 260 4.46 7.04 -9.73
CA SER A 260 4.99 7.75 -8.56
C SER A 260 4.36 9.15 -8.43
N PRO A 261 3.05 9.24 -8.14
CA PRO A 261 2.32 10.50 -8.19
C PRO A 261 2.84 11.55 -7.20
N THR A 262 3.31 11.13 -6.03
CA THR A 262 3.87 12.03 -5.01
C THR A 262 5.13 12.73 -5.51
N GLU A 263 6.03 11.98 -6.14
CA GLU A 263 7.25 12.53 -6.74
C GLU A 263 6.92 13.43 -7.94
N PHE A 264 6.10 12.93 -8.87
CA PHE A 264 5.80 13.64 -10.10
C PHE A 264 5.03 14.93 -9.84
N ALA A 265 4.14 14.97 -8.85
CA ALA A 265 3.46 16.19 -8.44
C ALA A 265 4.44 17.25 -7.93
N GLY A 266 5.41 16.87 -7.10
CA GLY A 266 6.46 17.78 -6.63
C GLY A 266 7.33 18.32 -7.77
N GLN A 267 7.75 17.45 -8.68
CA GLN A 267 8.54 17.80 -9.86
C GLN A 267 7.77 18.73 -10.82
N TYR A 268 6.52 18.39 -11.13
CA TYR A 268 5.61 19.16 -12.00
C TYR A 268 5.34 20.56 -11.43
N ALA A 269 5.03 20.65 -10.13
CA ALA A 269 4.74 21.93 -9.47
C ALA A 269 5.95 22.88 -9.51
N LYS A 270 7.17 22.36 -9.32
CA LYS A 270 8.41 23.16 -9.40
C LYS A 270 8.55 23.87 -10.74
N ASN A 271 8.16 23.21 -11.84
CA ASN A 271 8.26 23.80 -13.17
C ASN A 271 7.14 24.78 -13.51
N ARG A 272 6.04 24.79 -12.76
CA ARG A 272 4.90 25.68 -12.99
C ARG A 272 4.84 26.90 -12.06
N LYS A 273 5.73 26.99 -11.07
CA LYS A 273 5.84 28.17 -10.19
C LYS A 273 6.52 29.35 -10.92
N VAL A 274 5.73 30.36 -11.26
CA VAL A 274 6.19 31.63 -11.85
C VAL A 274 6.50 32.65 -10.73
N ASN A 275 7.55 33.45 -10.89
CA ASN A 275 7.91 34.52 -9.95
C ASN A 275 8.61 35.70 -10.66
N SER A 276 9.26 36.60 -9.92
CA SER A 276 10.00 37.72 -10.51
C SER A 276 11.14 37.25 -11.43
N ASN A 277 11.80 36.14 -11.10
CA ASN A 277 13.01 35.62 -11.73
C ASN A 277 12.74 34.50 -12.75
N LYS A 278 11.57 33.84 -12.66
CA LYS A 278 11.13 32.80 -13.60
C LYS A 278 9.77 33.18 -14.18
N LYS A 279 9.75 33.59 -15.46
CA LYS A 279 8.54 34.02 -16.19
C LYS A 279 7.89 32.93 -17.02
N THR A 280 8.56 31.81 -17.22
CA THR A 280 8.08 30.69 -18.01
C THR A 280 7.58 29.56 -17.11
N MET A 281 6.71 28.73 -17.66
CA MET A 281 6.19 27.52 -17.03
C MET A 281 6.21 26.38 -18.05
N SER A 282 6.28 25.14 -17.59
CA SER A 282 6.17 23.99 -18.47
C SER A 282 4.78 23.91 -19.09
N LYS A 283 4.70 23.80 -20.42
CA LYS A 283 3.46 23.57 -21.16
C LYS A 283 3.03 22.11 -21.03
N HIS A 284 1.75 21.87 -20.76
CA HIS A 284 1.21 20.52 -20.58
C HIS A 284 -0.04 20.29 -21.44
N TYR A 285 0.06 19.29 -22.32
CA TYR A 285 -1.02 18.72 -23.12
C TYR A 285 -1.45 17.38 -22.52
N GLN A 286 -2.72 17.29 -22.11
CA GLN A 286 -3.32 16.03 -21.68
C GLN A 286 -4.30 15.54 -22.74
N VAL A 287 -3.96 14.44 -23.41
CA VAL A 287 -4.86 13.72 -24.32
C VAL A 287 -5.47 12.55 -23.55
N GLU A 288 -6.76 12.61 -23.24
CA GLU A 288 -7.42 11.60 -22.40
C GLU A 288 -8.90 11.40 -22.72
N ALA A 289 -9.42 10.21 -22.38
CA ALA A 289 -10.85 9.91 -22.47
C ALA A 289 -11.62 10.44 -21.25
N ASN A 290 -11.23 9.98 -20.06
CA ASN A 290 -11.82 10.41 -18.80
C ASN A 290 -11.16 11.69 -18.31
N MET A 291 -11.82 12.42 -17.41
CA MET A 291 -11.21 13.57 -16.74
C MET A 291 -10.39 13.09 -15.55
N SER A 292 -9.09 13.38 -15.56
CA SER A 292 -8.16 13.02 -14.47
C SER A 292 -7.72 14.23 -13.66
N LEU A 293 -7.02 14.01 -12.54
CA LEU A 293 -6.39 15.09 -11.79
C LEU A 293 -5.32 15.77 -12.65
N THR A 294 -4.56 14.98 -13.40
CA THR A 294 -3.55 15.44 -14.36
C THR A 294 -4.17 16.33 -15.44
N GLY A 295 -5.26 15.89 -16.06
CA GLY A 295 -5.96 16.67 -17.09
C GLY A 295 -6.62 17.94 -16.58
N SER A 296 -7.09 17.96 -15.34
CA SER A 296 -7.64 19.16 -14.69
C SER A 296 -6.57 20.24 -14.44
N ASN A 297 -5.29 19.84 -14.36
CA ASN A 297 -4.15 20.72 -14.16
C ASN A 297 -3.34 20.97 -15.45
N ALA A 298 -3.81 20.47 -16.60
CA ALA A 298 -3.19 20.68 -17.90
C ALA A 298 -3.51 22.06 -18.46
N ASP A 299 -2.62 22.59 -19.30
CA ASP A 299 -2.87 23.84 -20.03
C ASP A 299 -3.85 23.60 -21.18
N GLU A 300 -3.72 22.44 -21.83
CA GLU A 300 -4.64 22.00 -22.88
C GLU A 300 -5.07 20.56 -22.64
N ARG A 301 -6.34 20.39 -22.25
CA ARG A 301 -6.99 19.08 -22.14
C ARG A 301 -7.74 18.76 -23.42
N ILE A 302 -7.37 17.65 -24.06
CA ILE A 302 -7.91 17.19 -25.33
C ILE A 302 -8.66 15.89 -25.08
N ARG A 303 -9.97 15.92 -25.30
CA ARG A 303 -10.84 14.74 -25.15
C ARG A 303 -10.76 13.87 -26.38
N VAL A 304 -10.42 12.60 -26.19
CA VAL A 304 -10.33 11.58 -27.25
C VAL A 304 -10.94 10.28 -26.72
N ASN A 305 -11.68 9.53 -27.55
CA ASN A 305 -12.18 8.23 -27.10
C ASN A 305 -11.02 7.26 -26.85
N ALA A 306 -11.17 6.34 -25.90
CA ALA A 306 -10.13 5.35 -25.61
C ALA A 306 -9.68 4.55 -26.86
N ARG A 307 -10.62 4.24 -27.77
CA ARG A 307 -10.33 3.53 -29.04
C ARG A 307 -9.45 4.31 -30.02
N ASP A 308 -9.45 5.64 -29.92
CA ASP A 308 -8.71 6.52 -30.84
C ASP A 308 -7.31 6.86 -30.28
N MET A 309 -6.99 6.44 -29.03
CA MET A 309 -5.76 6.80 -28.33
C MET A 309 -4.49 6.28 -29.02
N SER A 310 -4.47 4.99 -29.37
CA SER A 310 -3.33 4.37 -30.09
C SER A 310 -3.08 5.04 -31.43
N ALA A 311 -4.16 5.42 -32.15
CA ALA A 311 -4.06 6.17 -33.40
C ALA A 311 -3.46 7.56 -33.19
N CYS A 312 -3.81 8.25 -32.09
CA CYS A 312 -3.23 9.56 -31.74
C CYS A 312 -1.73 9.46 -31.42
N ILE A 313 -1.29 8.43 -30.70
CA ILE A 313 0.13 8.20 -30.41
C ILE A 313 0.90 7.96 -31.72
N LEU A 314 0.39 7.12 -32.61
CA LEU A 314 1.02 6.84 -33.91
C LEU A 314 1.04 8.06 -34.83
N ALA A 315 -0.04 8.85 -34.87
CA ALA A 315 -0.12 10.09 -35.62
C ALA A 315 0.93 11.11 -35.15
N LEU A 316 1.12 11.23 -33.82
CA LEU A 316 2.18 12.09 -33.26
C LEU A 316 3.57 11.63 -33.71
N TYR A 317 3.85 10.33 -33.63
CA TYR A 317 5.12 9.76 -34.12
C TYR A 317 5.35 10.08 -35.61
N ASN A 318 4.36 9.82 -36.46
CA ASN A 318 4.46 10.09 -37.90
C ASN A 318 4.71 11.57 -38.19
N LYS A 319 4.05 12.46 -37.45
CA LYS A 319 4.25 13.90 -37.62
C LYS A 319 5.64 14.35 -37.20
N LEU A 320 6.16 13.84 -36.09
CA LEU A 320 7.54 14.11 -35.66
C LEU A 320 8.56 13.59 -36.68
N GLN A 321 8.37 12.37 -37.19
CA GLN A 321 9.22 11.83 -38.28
C GLN A 321 9.22 12.74 -39.50
N SER A 322 8.04 13.18 -39.96
CA SER A 322 7.93 14.11 -41.09
C SER A 322 8.65 15.43 -40.85
N LEU A 323 8.55 16.01 -39.64
CA LEU A 323 9.22 17.26 -39.27
C LEU A 323 10.74 17.09 -39.13
N MET A 324 11.22 15.89 -38.79
CA MET A 324 12.63 15.59 -38.55
C MET A 324 13.31 14.87 -39.71
N GLY A 325 12.63 14.73 -40.86
CA GLY A 325 13.18 14.09 -42.07
C GLY A 325 13.29 12.57 -42.00
N GLY A 326 12.59 11.91 -41.08
CA GLY A 326 12.52 10.46 -40.93
C GLY A 326 11.40 9.81 -41.76
N SER A 327 11.43 8.48 -41.86
CA SER A 327 10.36 7.71 -42.51
C SER A 327 9.15 7.53 -41.59
N MET A 328 7.98 7.88 -42.09
CA MET A 328 6.71 7.60 -41.40
C MET A 328 6.44 6.09 -41.37
N ALA A 329 5.68 5.66 -40.36
CA ALA A 329 5.07 4.34 -40.35
C ALA A 329 3.81 4.33 -41.26
N GLN A 330 2.81 3.52 -40.91
CA GLN A 330 1.55 3.50 -41.67
C GLN A 330 0.76 4.82 -41.47
N PRO A 331 0.14 5.38 -42.53
CA PRO A 331 -0.75 6.53 -42.41
C PRO A 331 -1.91 6.24 -41.46
N VAL A 332 -2.23 7.21 -40.62
CA VAL A 332 -3.35 7.14 -39.67
C VAL A 332 -3.97 8.53 -39.53
N GLY A 333 -5.30 8.59 -39.55
CA GLY A 333 -6.06 9.82 -39.27
C GLY A 333 -6.69 9.75 -37.89
N THR A 334 -6.90 10.91 -37.28
CA THR A 334 -7.45 11.02 -35.92
C THR A 334 -8.47 12.15 -35.82
N PRO A 335 -9.35 12.13 -34.80
CA PRO A 335 -10.26 13.26 -34.56
C PRO A 335 -9.56 14.57 -34.15
N ILE A 336 -8.23 14.57 -33.96
CA ILE A 336 -7.47 15.68 -33.41
C ILE A 336 -6.20 16.01 -34.23
N ASP A 337 -6.17 15.70 -35.53
CA ASP A 337 -4.99 15.84 -36.38
C ASP A 337 -4.37 17.25 -36.33
N GLU A 338 -5.19 18.31 -36.37
CA GLU A 338 -4.72 19.70 -36.24
C GLU A 338 -4.02 19.97 -34.89
N LYS A 339 -4.48 19.34 -33.81
CA LYS A 339 -3.85 19.47 -32.49
C LYS A 339 -2.55 18.68 -32.43
N ILE A 340 -2.51 17.49 -33.04
CA ILE A 340 -1.30 16.68 -33.13
C ILE A 340 -0.22 17.42 -33.91
N GLU A 341 -0.56 18.13 -34.98
CA GLU A 341 0.40 18.96 -35.72
C GLU A 341 1.02 20.07 -34.86
N LYS A 342 0.18 20.78 -34.09
CA LYS A 342 0.67 21.80 -33.14
C LYS A 342 1.57 21.20 -32.08
N ILE A 343 1.13 20.10 -31.46
CA ILE A 343 1.88 19.40 -30.41
C ILE A 343 3.22 18.90 -30.94
N ALA A 344 3.27 18.31 -32.13
CA ALA A 344 4.50 17.80 -32.74
C ALA A 344 5.51 18.93 -33.00
N THR A 345 5.04 20.08 -33.50
CA THR A 345 5.89 21.26 -33.75
C THR A 345 6.48 21.79 -32.44
N GLU A 346 5.66 21.86 -31.38
CA GLU A 346 6.11 22.35 -30.08
C GLU A 346 7.10 21.38 -29.41
N LEU A 347 6.83 20.07 -29.46
CA LEU A 347 7.76 19.04 -28.99
C LEU A 347 9.10 19.10 -29.73
N GLN A 348 9.08 19.22 -31.07
CA GLN A 348 10.30 19.32 -31.88
C GLN A 348 11.16 20.52 -31.47
N SER A 349 10.55 21.69 -31.28
CA SER A 349 11.27 22.90 -30.86
C SER A 349 11.87 22.83 -29.45
N HIS A 350 11.45 21.85 -28.64
CA HIS A 350 11.92 21.61 -27.28
C HIS A 350 12.59 20.23 -27.11
N ALA A 351 13.12 19.64 -28.18
CA ALA A 351 13.87 18.38 -28.09
C ALA A 351 14.99 18.46 -27.02
N GLY A 352 15.14 17.42 -26.21
CA GLY A 352 16.00 17.37 -25.02
C GLY A 352 15.34 17.91 -23.74
N LYS A 353 14.24 18.65 -23.86
CA LYS A 353 13.42 19.13 -22.73
C LYS A 353 11.93 18.81 -22.92
N ALA A 354 11.61 17.94 -23.86
CA ALA A 354 10.28 17.43 -24.06
C ALA A 354 10.11 16.11 -23.30
N LEU A 355 8.86 15.79 -22.94
CA LEU A 355 8.51 14.52 -22.33
C LEU A 355 7.16 14.05 -22.84
N VAL A 356 7.13 12.85 -23.41
CA VAL A 356 5.90 12.18 -23.82
C VAL A 356 5.67 10.96 -22.94
N VAL A 357 4.50 10.85 -22.31
CA VAL A 357 4.14 9.72 -21.44
C VAL A 357 2.79 9.12 -21.85
N SER A 358 2.58 7.84 -21.55
CA SER A 358 1.29 7.18 -21.78
C SER A 358 0.91 6.26 -20.63
N GLY A 359 -0.38 6.30 -20.28
CA GLY A 359 -1.00 5.38 -19.33
C GLY A 359 -1.47 4.06 -19.95
N SER A 360 -1.23 3.83 -21.26
CA SER A 360 -1.65 2.60 -21.92
C SER A 360 -0.87 1.39 -21.41
N ASN A 361 -1.55 0.33 -20.98
CA ASN A 361 -0.93 -0.96 -20.66
C ASN A 361 -0.86 -1.87 -21.91
N ASN A 362 -0.42 -1.31 -23.04
CA ASN A 362 -0.25 -2.03 -24.30
C ASN A 362 1.21 -1.89 -24.78
N GLU A 363 1.84 -3.02 -25.12
CA GLU A 363 3.24 -3.05 -25.55
C GLU A 363 3.49 -2.23 -26.82
N HIS A 364 2.57 -2.25 -27.79
CA HIS A 364 2.72 -1.52 -29.05
C HIS A 364 2.64 -0.01 -28.85
N ASP A 365 1.66 0.47 -28.08
CA ASP A 365 1.54 1.90 -27.76
C ASP A 365 2.80 2.41 -27.06
N GLN A 366 3.26 1.68 -26.03
CA GLN A 366 4.47 2.04 -25.28
C GLN A 366 5.73 1.98 -26.14
N THR A 367 5.81 1.05 -27.11
CA THR A 367 6.93 1.01 -28.07
C THR A 367 6.96 2.25 -28.95
N VAL A 368 5.81 2.75 -29.40
CA VAL A 368 5.74 4.01 -30.16
C VAL A 368 6.07 5.21 -29.27
N VAL A 369 5.63 5.23 -28.02
CA VAL A 369 6.01 6.27 -27.04
C VAL A 369 7.52 6.29 -26.79
N ASN A 370 8.16 5.12 -26.73
CA ASN A 370 9.62 5.01 -26.64
C ASN A 370 10.29 5.61 -27.88
N ALA A 371 9.80 5.29 -29.08
CA ALA A 371 10.32 5.84 -30.31
C ALA A 371 10.17 7.37 -30.39
N ILE A 372 9.02 7.91 -29.96
CA ILE A 372 8.79 9.36 -29.87
C ILE A 372 9.81 10.01 -28.93
N ASN A 373 10.00 9.47 -27.73
CA ASN A 373 10.96 10.02 -26.77
C ASN A 373 12.42 9.89 -27.24
N ALA A 374 12.74 8.87 -28.04
CA ALA A 374 14.04 8.74 -28.66
C ALA A 374 14.27 9.83 -29.71
N LEU A 375 13.29 10.11 -30.58
CA LEU A 375 13.34 11.22 -31.54
C LEU A 375 13.52 12.57 -30.84
N LEU A 376 12.86 12.76 -29.70
CA LEU A 376 12.93 13.98 -28.91
C LEU A 376 14.19 14.09 -28.03
N ASN A 377 15.12 13.13 -28.09
CA ASN A 377 16.30 13.08 -27.22
C ASN A 377 15.95 13.15 -25.72
N SER A 378 14.85 12.53 -25.32
CA SER A 378 14.37 12.52 -23.93
C SER A 378 15.22 11.62 -23.02
N TYR A 379 15.74 10.51 -23.56
CA TYR A 379 16.57 9.57 -22.80
C TYR A 379 17.93 10.19 -22.43
N GLY A 380 18.26 10.15 -21.13
CA GLY A 380 19.42 10.85 -20.55
C GLY A 380 19.12 12.30 -20.15
N ASN A 381 18.00 12.87 -20.58
CA ASN A 381 17.57 14.22 -20.21
C ASN A 381 16.36 14.19 -19.28
N THR A 382 15.16 13.89 -19.82
CA THR A 382 13.88 13.84 -19.09
C THR A 382 13.48 12.41 -18.69
N ILE A 383 14.13 11.39 -19.24
CA ILE A 383 13.91 9.97 -18.93
C ILE A 383 15.24 9.29 -18.60
N ASP A 384 15.29 8.55 -17.50
CA ASP A 384 16.44 7.73 -17.09
C ASP A 384 16.06 6.24 -17.05
N LEU A 385 16.80 5.42 -17.79
CA LEU A 385 16.67 3.95 -17.82
C LEU A 385 17.65 3.25 -16.86
N GLY A 386 18.73 3.93 -16.47
CA GLY A 386 19.72 3.43 -15.52
C GLY A 386 19.21 3.48 -14.08
N ALA A 387 18.58 4.59 -13.70
CA ALA A 387 17.94 4.78 -12.39
C ALA A 387 16.47 4.33 -12.36
N HIS A 388 16.12 3.25 -13.07
CA HIS A 388 14.73 2.80 -13.25
C HIS A 388 13.97 2.52 -11.94
N SER A 389 12.64 2.59 -12.02
CA SER A 389 11.72 2.29 -10.92
C SER A 389 11.57 0.79 -10.69
N ASN A 390 11.54 0.41 -9.42
CA ASN A 390 11.25 -0.93 -8.93
C ASN A 390 9.80 -1.07 -8.40
N LEU A 391 8.92 -0.09 -8.63
CA LEU A 391 7.52 -0.10 -8.16
C LEU A 391 6.54 -0.82 -9.10
N GLY A 392 7.00 -1.31 -10.26
CA GLY A 392 6.17 -2.00 -11.25
C GLY A 392 6.93 -3.13 -11.95
N GLN A 393 7.17 -4.21 -11.21
CA GLN A 393 7.91 -5.41 -11.65
C GLN A 393 6.99 -6.59 -12.00
N GLY A 394 5.67 -6.45 -11.85
CA GLY A 394 4.70 -7.50 -12.14
C GLY A 394 4.67 -7.94 -13.61
N SER A 395 4.27 -9.19 -13.84
CA SER A 395 4.13 -9.78 -15.18
C SER A 395 2.78 -10.47 -15.36
N ASP A 396 1.90 -9.84 -16.13
CA ASP A 396 0.60 -10.42 -16.50
C ASP A 396 0.76 -11.77 -17.19
N ARG A 397 1.79 -11.92 -18.03
CA ARG A 397 2.09 -13.19 -18.71
C ARG A 397 2.44 -14.28 -17.72
N ALA A 398 3.32 -13.99 -16.75
CA ALA A 398 3.70 -14.96 -15.73
C ALA A 398 2.48 -15.38 -14.87
N MET A 399 1.55 -14.45 -14.62
CA MET A 399 0.31 -14.75 -13.90
C MET A 399 -0.63 -15.64 -14.71
N VAL A 400 -0.77 -15.39 -16.02
CA VAL A 400 -1.53 -16.27 -16.93
C VAL A 400 -0.92 -17.68 -17.01
N ASP A 401 0.41 -17.77 -17.12
CA ASP A 401 1.12 -19.04 -17.16
C ASP A 401 0.95 -19.81 -15.84
N LEU A 402 1.01 -19.12 -14.69
CA LEU A 402 0.72 -19.70 -13.38
C LEU A 402 -0.70 -20.27 -13.30
N MET A 403 -1.71 -19.54 -13.79
CA MET A 403 -3.09 -20.04 -13.83
C MET A 403 -3.24 -21.28 -14.71
N SER A 404 -2.49 -21.35 -15.81
CA SER A 404 -2.45 -22.53 -16.67
C SER A 404 -1.83 -23.73 -15.96
N ASP A 405 -0.68 -23.54 -15.30
CA ASP A 405 0.02 -24.58 -14.53
C ASP A 405 -0.83 -25.13 -13.37
N MET A 406 -1.50 -24.24 -12.62
CA MET A 406 -2.43 -24.65 -11.56
C MET A 406 -3.59 -25.46 -12.13
N ASN A 407 -4.15 -25.04 -13.28
CA ASN A 407 -5.23 -25.78 -13.92
C ASN A 407 -4.83 -27.17 -14.42
N ALA A 408 -3.58 -27.33 -14.83
CA ALA A 408 -3.01 -28.62 -15.23
C ALA A 408 -2.63 -29.51 -14.03
N GLY A 409 -2.72 -29.01 -12.79
CA GLY A 409 -2.32 -29.75 -11.59
C GLY A 409 -0.80 -29.82 -11.37
N ASN A 410 -0.03 -28.97 -12.08
CA ASN A 410 1.43 -28.94 -12.03
C ASN A 410 1.95 -28.24 -10.75
N ILE A 411 1.15 -27.36 -10.15
CA ILE A 411 1.52 -26.63 -8.93
C ILE A 411 0.99 -27.36 -7.70
N LYS A 412 1.87 -27.66 -6.74
CA LYS A 412 1.55 -28.39 -5.51
C LYS A 412 1.47 -27.49 -4.28
N ALA A 413 2.21 -26.38 -4.27
CA ALA A 413 2.07 -25.35 -3.25
C ALA A 413 2.10 -23.95 -3.84
N VAL A 414 1.32 -23.05 -3.23
CA VAL A 414 1.34 -21.61 -3.53
C VAL A 414 1.29 -20.78 -2.25
N MET A 415 2.12 -19.74 -2.21
CA MET A 415 2.17 -18.74 -1.15
C MET A 415 1.80 -17.36 -1.72
N PHE A 416 0.98 -16.60 -0.98
CA PHE A 416 0.57 -15.24 -1.37
C PHE A 416 1.15 -14.20 -0.40
N LEU A 417 2.10 -13.42 -0.89
CA LEU A 417 2.80 -12.37 -0.15
C LEU A 417 2.33 -10.99 -0.63
N ASN A 418 1.53 -10.31 0.19
CA ASN A 418 1.00 -8.99 -0.12
C ASN A 418 0.32 -8.93 -1.50
N SER A 419 -0.53 -9.93 -1.79
CA SER A 419 -1.25 -10.06 -3.06
C SER A 419 -2.62 -10.69 -2.84
N ASN A 420 -3.66 -10.15 -3.47
CA ASN A 420 -5.03 -10.69 -3.42
C ASN A 420 -5.58 -10.96 -4.83
N PRO A 421 -5.02 -11.93 -5.58
CA PRO A 421 -5.44 -12.26 -6.94
C PRO A 421 -6.89 -12.78 -7.05
N ALA A 422 -7.43 -13.38 -5.99
CA ALA A 422 -8.84 -13.81 -5.98
C ALA A 422 -9.84 -12.65 -5.99
N TYR A 423 -9.38 -11.43 -5.72
CA TYR A 423 -10.15 -10.18 -5.87
C TYR A 423 -9.74 -9.38 -7.11
N SER A 424 -8.44 -9.18 -7.30
CA SER A 424 -7.92 -8.18 -8.23
C SER A 424 -7.80 -8.64 -9.68
N LEU A 425 -7.79 -9.95 -9.95
CA LEU A 425 -7.73 -10.45 -11.32
C LEU A 425 -9.06 -10.21 -12.06
N PRO A 426 -9.03 -9.74 -13.33
CA PRO A 426 -10.25 -9.58 -14.14
C PRO A 426 -11.08 -10.86 -14.27
N ASN A 427 -10.44 -12.03 -14.18
CA ASN A 427 -11.04 -13.36 -14.23
C ASN A 427 -10.88 -14.12 -12.90
N ALA A 428 -11.15 -13.45 -11.78
CA ALA A 428 -11.05 -13.99 -10.42
C ALA A 428 -11.68 -15.39 -10.22
N GLU A 429 -12.83 -15.68 -10.83
CA GLU A 429 -13.46 -17.01 -10.73
C GLU A 429 -12.62 -18.12 -11.37
N ALA A 430 -11.99 -17.83 -12.51
CA ALA A 430 -11.10 -18.78 -13.17
C ALA A 430 -9.83 -19.01 -12.33
N PHE A 431 -9.34 -17.96 -11.67
CA PHE A 431 -8.23 -18.06 -10.72
C PHE A 431 -8.59 -18.93 -9.51
N LYS A 432 -9.72 -18.69 -8.85
CA LYS A 432 -10.21 -19.52 -7.73
C LYS A 432 -10.38 -20.99 -8.14
N THR A 433 -10.92 -21.23 -9.33
CA THR A 433 -11.06 -22.59 -9.90
C THR A 433 -9.71 -23.27 -10.13
N ALA A 434 -8.70 -22.52 -10.59
CA ALA A 434 -7.35 -23.05 -10.76
C ALA A 434 -6.69 -23.33 -9.40
N LEU A 435 -6.84 -22.40 -8.45
CA LEU A 435 -6.27 -22.48 -7.11
C LEU A 435 -6.83 -23.65 -6.29
N SER A 436 -8.09 -24.03 -6.50
CA SER A 436 -8.68 -25.18 -5.78
C SER A 436 -8.00 -26.52 -6.08
N LYS A 437 -7.25 -26.61 -7.19
CA LYS A 437 -6.45 -27.80 -7.57
C LYS A 437 -5.07 -27.85 -6.90
N VAL A 438 -4.68 -26.81 -6.16
CA VAL A 438 -3.40 -26.77 -5.44
C VAL A 438 -3.62 -27.27 -4.01
N ASP A 439 -2.78 -28.22 -3.58
CA ASP A 439 -2.94 -28.91 -2.30
C ASP A 439 -2.62 -27.98 -1.11
N LEU A 440 -1.43 -27.34 -1.14
CA LEU A 440 -0.97 -26.43 -0.10
C LEU A 440 -1.12 -24.96 -0.53
N LYS A 441 -1.99 -24.21 0.16
CA LYS A 441 -2.23 -22.78 -0.08
C LYS A 441 -1.96 -21.99 1.20
N ILE A 442 -1.05 -21.02 1.14
CA ILE A 442 -0.63 -20.21 2.28
C ILE A 442 -0.84 -18.73 1.95
N SER A 443 -1.49 -17.98 2.84
CA SER A 443 -1.63 -16.53 2.73
C SER A 443 -0.87 -15.82 3.85
N PHE A 444 -0.17 -14.73 3.50
CA PHE A 444 0.48 -13.82 4.45
C PHE A 444 -0.34 -12.55 4.74
N ALA A 445 -1.61 -12.51 4.32
CA ALA A 445 -2.47 -11.34 4.49
C ALA A 445 -2.58 -10.91 5.96
N THR A 446 -2.58 -9.60 6.21
CA THR A 446 -2.69 -9.03 7.56
C THR A 446 -4.12 -9.03 8.09
N ALA A 447 -5.10 -9.08 7.19
CA ALA A 447 -6.54 -9.12 7.45
C ALA A 447 -7.22 -10.07 6.46
N LYS A 448 -8.46 -10.48 6.76
CA LYS A 448 -9.21 -11.42 5.92
C LYS A 448 -9.52 -10.80 4.56
N ASP A 449 -9.11 -11.49 3.50
CA ASP A 449 -9.38 -11.13 2.11
C ASP A 449 -9.88 -12.35 1.29
N GLU A 450 -10.23 -12.12 0.02
CA GLU A 450 -10.77 -13.13 -0.89
C GLU A 450 -9.79 -14.28 -1.17
N THR A 451 -8.49 -14.02 -1.14
CA THR A 451 -7.46 -15.04 -1.37
C THR A 451 -7.18 -15.83 -0.09
N SER A 452 -7.10 -15.16 1.06
CA SER A 452 -6.94 -15.79 2.36
C SER A 452 -8.12 -16.71 2.66
N ALA A 453 -9.34 -16.32 2.28
CA ALA A 453 -10.55 -17.11 2.50
C ALA A 453 -10.53 -18.51 1.83
N VAL A 454 -9.68 -18.72 0.82
CA VAL A 454 -9.54 -19.99 0.10
C VAL A 454 -8.18 -20.67 0.34
N CYS A 455 -7.38 -20.18 1.30
CA CYS A 455 -6.10 -20.77 1.69
C CYS A 455 -6.26 -21.78 2.84
N ASN A 456 -5.34 -22.75 2.92
CA ASN A 456 -5.28 -23.71 4.03
C ASN A 456 -4.70 -23.05 5.28
N TYR A 457 -3.61 -22.30 5.10
CA TYR A 457 -2.89 -21.65 6.19
C TYR A 457 -2.95 -20.13 6.04
N ILE A 458 -3.22 -19.45 7.15
CA ILE A 458 -3.05 -18.00 7.27
C ILE A 458 -1.87 -17.76 8.20
N CYS A 459 -0.80 -17.19 7.67
CA CYS A 459 0.41 -16.82 8.39
C CYS A 459 0.49 -15.28 8.39
N PRO A 460 -0.30 -14.58 9.21
CA PRO A 460 -0.47 -13.13 9.06
C PRO A 460 0.86 -12.41 9.26
N SER A 461 1.23 -11.62 8.24
CA SER A 461 2.42 -10.77 8.32
C SER A 461 2.17 -9.60 9.28
N ASN A 462 3.24 -9.07 9.81
CA ASN A 462 3.23 -7.83 10.58
C ASN A 462 2.79 -6.65 9.69
N HIS A 463 2.24 -5.61 10.32
CA HIS A 463 2.14 -4.29 9.67
C HIS A 463 3.56 -3.72 9.50
N TYR A 464 3.79 -2.87 8.49
CA TYR A 464 5.14 -2.34 8.22
C TYR A 464 5.70 -1.50 9.41
N LEU A 465 4.82 -0.85 10.18
CA LEU A 465 5.20 -0.13 11.42
C LEU A 465 5.58 -1.06 12.59
N GLU A 466 5.35 -2.37 12.47
CA GLU A 466 5.74 -3.42 13.41
C GLU A 466 6.90 -4.27 12.83
N SER A 467 7.48 -3.85 11.70
CA SER A 467 8.41 -4.66 10.91
C SER A 467 9.73 -3.95 10.66
N TRP A 468 10.81 -4.72 10.65
CA TRP A 468 12.07 -4.29 10.03
C TRP A 468 12.06 -4.61 8.54
N GLY A 469 12.75 -3.81 7.73
CA GLY A 469 12.91 -4.09 6.30
C GLY A 469 13.74 -3.03 5.60
N ASP A 470 13.79 -3.14 4.27
CA ASP A 470 14.43 -2.15 3.40
C ASP A 470 13.68 -2.00 2.08
N ALA A 471 14.03 -0.97 1.31
CA ALA A 471 13.49 -0.76 -0.02
C ALA A 471 14.56 -0.16 -0.95
N GLU A 472 14.52 -0.56 -2.22
CA GLU A 472 15.21 0.08 -3.34
C GLU A 472 14.15 0.56 -4.35
N PRO A 473 13.34 1.60 -4.07
CA PRO A 473 12.26 2.04 -4.95
C PRO A 473 12.72 2.44 -6.36
N TYR A 474 13.92 3.00 -6.47
CA TYR A 474 14.62 3.27 -7.73
C TYR A 474 16.01 2.66 -7.65
N LYS A 475 16.55 2.21 -8.79
CA LYS A 475 17.87 1.59 -8.83
C LYS A 475 18.93 2.51 -8.20
N GLY A 476 19.62 2.02 -7.17
CA GLY A 476 20.65 2.76 -6.44
C GLY A 476 20.15 3.72 -5.37
N MET A 477 18.84 3.84 -5.15
CA MET A 477 18.25 4.64 -4.06
C MET A 477 17.69 3.69 -3.00
N TYR A 478 18.24 3.72 -1.79
CA TYR A 478 17.89 2.78 -0.72
C TYR A 478 17.30 3.47 0.50
N SER A 479 16.46 2.75 1.24
CA SER A 479 15.96 3.17 2.54
C SER A 479 15.70 1.98 3.47
N ILE A 480 15.60 2.26 4.77
CA ILE A 480 15.25 1.28 5.80
C ILE A 480 13.78 1.49 6.21
N ILE A 481 13.12 0.38 6.52
CA ILE A 481 11.83 0.33 7.22
C ILE A 481 12.15 0.02 8.68
N GLN A 482 11.91 1.00 9.55
CA GLN A 482 12.06 0.86 10.99
C GLN A 482 10.69 0.62 11.63
N PRO A 483 10.54 -0.38 12.52
CA PRO A 483 9.36 -0.50 13.33
C PRO A 483 9.32 0.64 14.36
N THR A 484 8.11 1.03 14.71
CA THR A 484 7.84 2.15 15.64
C THR A 484 6.94 1.74 16.80
N ILE A 485 6.50 0.49 16.78
CA ILE A 485 5.77 -0.18 17.86
C ILE A 485 6.10 -1.69 17.80
N GLN A 486 5.95 -2.37 18.93
CA GLN A 486 5.96 -3.83 18.96
C GLN A 486 4.69 -4.40 18.31
N ASN A 487 4.73 -5.68 17.92
CA ASN A 487 3.56 -6.36 17.37
C ASN A 487 2.35 -6.23 18.30
N ILE A 488 1.22 -5.76 17.75
CA ILE A 488 -0.05 -5.67 18.49
C ILE A 488 -0.69 -7.06 18.65
N PHE A 489 -0.54 -7.92 17.64
CA PHE A 489 -1.11 -9.25 17.55
C PHE A 489 0.00 -10.32 17.45
N ASP A 490 -0.35 -11.61 17.54
CA ASP A 490 0.60 -12.73 17.37
C ASP A 490 0.91 -12.98 15.87
N THR A 491 1.45 -11.96 15.22
CA THR A 491 1.85 -11.98 13.80
C THR A 491 3.35 -12.19 13.64
N ARG A 492 3.78 -12.61 12.45
CA ARG A 492 5.20 -12.79 12.13
C ARG A 492 5.46 -12.37 10.68
N GLN A 493 6.48 -11.53 10.47
CA GLN A 493 6.91 -11.14 9.13
C GLN A 493 7.06 -12.35 8.19
N ALA A 494 6.54 -12.22 6.97
CA ALA A 494 6.60 -13.29 5.97
C ALA A 494 8.05 -13.71 5.67
N GLU A 495 8.98 -12.76 5.63
CA GLU A 495 10.41 -13.03 5.44
C GLU A 495 10.98 -13.92 6.54
N HIS A 496 10.59 -13.69 7.79
CA HIS A 496 11.02 -14.54 8.91
C HIS A 496 10.44 -15.96 8.75
N SER A 497 9.17 -16.09 8.34
CA SER A 497 8.57 -17.40 8.06
C SER A 497 9.33 -18.14 6.95
N LEU A 498 9.65 -17.46 5.84
CA LEU A 498 10.42 -18.04 4.74
C LEU A 498 11.84 -18.45 5.15
N LEU A 499 12.55 -17.63 5.93
CA LEU A 499 13.86 -17.98 6.49
C LEU A 499 13.78 -19.27 7.32
N LYS A 500 12.81 -19.33 8.24
CA LYS A 500 12.62 -20.50 9.11
C LYS A 500 12.28 -21.75 8.31
N TRP A 501 11.38 -21.65 7.34
CA TRP A 501 11.03 -22.78 6.47
C TRP A 501 12.17 -23.18 5.51
N SER A 502 13.14 -22.30 5.30
CA SER A 502 14.37 -22.60 4.56
C SER A 502 15.46 -23.26 5.43
N GLY A 503 15.23 -23.39 6.75
CA GLY A 503 16.18 -23.95 7.71
C GLY A 503 17.15 -22.94 8.33
N SER A 504 16.88 -21.64 8.22
CA SER A 504 17.66 -20.59 8.90
C SER A 504 17.13 -20.35 10.32
N ASP A 505 18.04 -20.31 11.30
CA ASP A 505 17.74 -19.92 12.68
C ASP A 505 17.84 -18.41 12.93
N SER A 506 18.25 -17.62 11.93
CA SER A 506 18.34 -16.16 12.06
C SER A 506 16.96 -15.51 12.03
N ASP A 507 16.72 -14.56 12.94
CA ASP A 507 15.62 -13.61 12.81
C ASP A 507 15.87 -12.65 11.61
N TYR A 508 14.80 -12.00 11.15
CA TYR A 508 14.87 -11.13 9.98
C TYR A 508 15.67 -9.84 10.20
N TYR A 509 15.69 -9.27 11.40
CA TYR A 509 16.49 -8.08 11.70
C TYR A 509 17.98 -8.39 11.61
N THR A 510 18.41 -9.51 12.18
CA THR A 510 19.79 -9.99 12.11
C THR A 510 20.19 -10.28 10.66
N TYR A 511 19.29 -10.89 9.88
CA TYR A 511 19.52 -11.14 8.45
C TYR A 511 19.64 -9.84 7.64
N LEU A 512 18.74 -8.87 7.87
CA LEU A 512 18.76 -7.54 7.27
C LEU A 512 20.07 -6.81 7.58
N LYS A 513 20.46 -6.76 8.85
CA LYS A 513 21.72 -6.15 9.29
C LYS A 513 22.93 -6.79 8.60
N LYS A 514 22.95 -8.13 8.50
CA LYS A 514 24.01 -8.86 7.78
C LYS A 514 24.04 -8.50 6.29
N ASN A 515 22.89 -8.43 5.64
CA ASN A 515 22.81 -8.06 4.23
C ASN A 515 23.34 -6.63 4.00
N TRP A 516 22.94 -5.67 4.84
CA TRP A 516 23.39 -4.29 4.74
C TRP A 516 24.88 -4.13 4.98
N THR A 517 25.39 -4.75 6.05
CA THR A 517 26.82 -4.70 6.38
C THR A 517 27.71 -5.38 5.34
N SER A 518 27.23 -6.44 4.67
CA SER A 518 28.01 -7.17 3.66
C SER A 518 27.87 -6.61 2.24
N ALA A 519 26.67 -6.20 1.82
CA ALA A 519 26.36 -5.85 0.43
C ALA A 519 26.18 -4.35 0.17
N MET A 520 25.82 -3.57 1.20
CA MET A 520 25.52 -2.12 1.06
C MET A 520 26.62 -1.22 1.63
N PHE A 521 27.31 -1.65 2.68
CA PHE A 521 28.39 -0.87 3.31
C PHE A 521 29.51 -0.48 2.34
N GLY A 522 29.85 -1.34 1.37
CA GLY A 522 30.87 -1.05 0.36
C GLY A 522 30.41 -0.08 -0.74
N LYS A 523 29.12 0.29 -0.77
CA LYS A 523 28.53 1.18 -1.79
C LYS A 523 28.39 2.62 -1.29
N GLN A 524 28.84 2.92 -0.07
CA GLN A 524 28.77 4.25 0.52
C GLN A 524 30.16 4.78 0.87
N ASN A 525 30.28 6.10 0.96
CA ASN A 525 31.52 6.81 1.31
C ASN A 525 31.37 7.73 2.55
N GLY A 526 30.23 7.65 3.25
CA GLY A 526 29.88 8.54 4.37
C GLY A 526 30.33 8.06 5.75
N THR A 527 30.58 6.76 5.92
CA THR A 527 30.97 6.14 7.19
C THR A 527 32.11 5.16 7.00
N THR A 528 33.00 5.08 7.99
CA THR A 528 34.19 4.20 7.96
C THR A 528 34.01 2.90 8.74
N SER A 529 32.95 2.79 9.55
CA SER A 529 32.63 1.60 10.33
C SER A 529 31.27 1.03 9.92
N ALA A 530 31.21 -0.30 9.71
CA ALA A 530 29.97 -1.02 9.47
C ALA A 530 28.97 -0.88 10.63
N SER A 531 29.46 -0.66 11.85
CA SER A 531 28.62 -0.46 13.04
C SER A 531 28.08 0.97 13.18
N ALA A 532 28.66 1.93 12.48
CA ALA A 532 28.16 3.30 12.43
C ALA A 532 27.28 3.54 11.18
N PHE A 533 27.50 2.72 10.14
CA PHE A 533 26.64 2.64 8.97
C PHE A 533 25.27 2.06 9.29
N TRP A 534 25.25 1.01 10.11
CA TRP A 534 24.04 0.40 10.67
C TRP A 534 23.62 1.16 11.93
#